data_AF-A0A1G1BZ56-F1
#
_entry.id   AF-A0A1G1BZ56-F1
#
_cell.length_a   1.000
_cell.length_b   1.000
_cell.length_c   1.000
_cell.angle_alpha   90.00
_cell.angle_beta   90.00
_cell.angle_gamma   90.00
#
_symmetry.space_group_name_H-M   'P 1'
#
loop_
_entity.id
_entity.type
_entity.pdbx_description
1 polymer ?
#
loop_
_entity_poly.entity_id
_entity_poly.type
_entity_poly.pdbx_seq_one_letter_code
_entity_poly.pdbx_strand_id
1 'polypeptide(L)'
;MQKLGSKRLVMLLSVIVFLGMAGGLLAQDAQPKGAAAKGTPQVRITEIVLDALPSPEFDDNPKPQAKTSGNEWLQVLIRYETRGKEGWLDEVQLKCHAVMMPYKAGKPVVLNAEVTYLDVMDGLHNAVLYVRPAIVQRYTGNKRIKKTNVAVYVEAMAGEGEPVVKELRQSRDIPDKWWEAKEPRVVIRDNELLPPTETPFAGFDYDAYEHLRVMRQTR
;
A
#
# COMPACT_ATOMS: atom_id res chain seq x y z
N MET A 1 -53.05 31.71 -34.23
CA MET A 1 -54.09 30.89 -33.56
C MET A 1 -54.11 29.52 -34.22
N GLN A 2 -53.56 28.48 -33.56
CA GLN A 2 -53.88 27.08 -33.86
C GLN A 2 -53.44 26.21 -32.68
N LYS A 3 -54.40 25.47 -32.15
CA LYS A 3 -54.28 24.46 -31.10
C LYS A 3 -53.54 23.24 -31.66
N LEU A 4 -52.71 22.59 -30.86
CA LEU A 4 -52.80 21.15 -30.53
C LEU A 4 -51.70 20.76 -29.55
N GLY A 5 -52.03 20.72 -28.26
CA GLY A 5 -51.21 20.08 -27.23
C GLY A 5 -51.45 18.58 -27.25
N SER A 6 -50.40 17.81 -27.54
CA SER A 6 -50.43 16.34 -27.52
C SER A 6 -49.94 15.82 -26.17
N LYS A 7 -50.88 15.17 -25.46
CA LYS A 7 -50.74 13.94 -24.67
C LYS A 7 -49.43 13.74 -23.90
N ARG A 8 -49.48 13.88 -22.58
CA ARG A 8 -48.74 12.99 -21.68
C ARG A 8 -49.71 12.29 -20.74
N LEU A 9 -49.63 10.97 -20.86
CA LEU A 9 -50.41 9.93 -20.23
C LEU A 9 -50.02 9.81 -18.74
N VAL A 10 -51.06 9.63 -17.93
CA VAL A 10 -51.06 9.28 -16.51
C VAL A 10 -50.51 7.88 -16.27
N MET A 11 -49.79 7.67 -15.16
CA MET A 11 -49.70 6.46 -14.31
C MET A 11 -48.33 6.46 -13.60
N LEU A 12 -48.14 6.12 -12.32
CA LEU A 12 -49.02 5.66 -11.24
C LEU A 12 -48.21 5.88 -9.95
N LEU A 13 -48.81 6.55 -8.96
CA LEU A 13 -48.26 6.67 -7.60
C LEU A 13 -48.63 5.39 -6.84
N SER A 14 -47.65 4.57 -6.47
CA SER A 14 -47.87 3.47 -5.53
C SER A 14 -47.42 3.90 -4.14
N VAL A 15 -48.41 4.30 -3.34
CA VAL A 15 -48.31 4.46 -1.88
C VAL A 15 -48.30 3.05 -1.28
N ILE A 16 -47.23 2.69 -0.58
CA ILE A 16 -47.19 1.49 0.26
C ILE A 16 -47.35 1.94 1.71
N VAL A 17 -48.44 1.44 2.31
CA VAL A 17 -48.83 1.63 3.71
C VAL A 17 -47.95 0.76 4.60
N PHE A 18 -47.34 1.38 5.61
CA PHE A 18 -46.68 0.73 6.73
C PHE A 18 -47.73 0.26 7.75
N LEU A 19 -47.70 -1.02 8.14
CA LEU A 19 -48.21 -1.50 9.43
C LEU A 19 -47.68 -2.91 9.70
N GLY A 20 -47.02 -3.14 10.85
CA GLY A 20 -46.72 -4.50 11.33
C GLY A 20 -45.45 -4.62 12.18
N MET A 21 -45.66 -4.83 13.47
CA MET A 21 -44.68 -4.93 14.57
C MET A 21 -43.63 -6.07 14.48
N ALA A 22 -42.60 -5.88 15.32
CA ALA A 22 -41.95 -6.88 16.19
C ALA A 22 -40.63 -7.52 15.72
N GLY A 23 -39.58 -7.20 16.48
CA GLY A 23 -38.63 -8.18 17.01
C GLY A 23 -37.72 -8.89 16.01
N GLY A 24 -36.56 -8.30 15.74
CA GLY A 24 -35.48 -8.99 15.04
C GLY A 24 -34.20 -8.20 15.15
N LEU A 25 -33.39 -8.56 16.15
CA LEU A 25 -32.01 -8.12 16.31
C LEU A 25 -31.29 -8.34 14.97
N LEU A 26 -30.86 -7.25 14.32
CA LEU A 26 -30.02 -7.34 13.13
C LEU A 26 -28.69 -7.97 13.56
N ALA A 27 -28.58 -9.29 13.38
CA ALA A 27 -27.30 -9.95 13.30
C ALA A 27 -26.56 -9.29 12.13
N GLN A 28 -25.60 -8.43 12.45
CA GLN A 28 -24.54 -8.10 11.53
C GLN A 28 -23.89 -9.43 11.16
N ASP A 29 -24.07 -9.84 9.90
CA ASP A 29 -23.26 -10.88 9.28
C ASP A 29 -21.80 -10.47 9.42
N ALA A 30 -21.18 -10.96 10.48
CA ALA A 30 -19.74 -10.95 10.62
C ALA A 30 -19.18 -11.68 9.40
N GLN A 31 -18.48 -10.95 8.54
CA GLN A 31 -17.64 -11.54 7.51
C GLN A 31 -16.88 -12.73 8.12
N PRO A 32 -16.93 -13.92 7.52
CA PRO A 32 -16.20 -15.04 8.05
C PRO A 32 -14.71 -14.69 8.06
N LYS A 33 -14.13 -14.54 9.25
CA LYS A 33 -12.70 -14.68 9.48
C LYS A 33 -12.35 -16.09 9.00
N GLY A 34 -11.85 -16.19 7.78
CA GLY A 34 -11.46 -17.45 7.17
C GLY A 34 -10.50 -18.18 8.11
N ALA A 35 -10.96 -19.28 8.68
CA ALA A 35 -10.09 -20.22 9.35
C ALA A 35 -9.18 -20.79 8.25
N ALA A 36 -7.90 -20.38 8.28
CA ALA A 36 -6.86 -20.91 7.42
C ALA A 36 -6.90 -22.44 7.46
N ALA A 37 -7.20 -23.07 6.32
CA ALA A 37 -7.11 -24.52 6.17
C ALA A 37 -5.69 -24.95 6.54
N LYS A 38 -5.57 -25.89 7.49
CA LYS A 38 -4.27 -26.46 7.88
C LYS A 38 -3.64 -27.13 6.65
N GLY A 39 -2.55 -26.56 6.15
CA GLY A 39 -1.68 -27.19 5.15
C GLY A 39 -1.39 -26.40 3.87
N THR A 40 -2.04 -25.26 3.64
CA THR A 40 -1.70 -24.38 2.50
C THR A 40 -0.79 -23.24 2.98
N PRO A 41 0.38 -23.03 2.33
CA PRO A 41 1.20 -21.84 2.53
C PRO A 41 0.36 -20.57 2.41
N GLN A 42 0.45 -19.69 3.40
CA GLN A 42 -0.35 -18.47 3.44
C GLN A 42 0.51 -17.28 3.85
N VAL A 43 0.28 -16.17 3.17
CA VAL A 43 0.77 -14.85 3.56
C VAL A 43 -0.45 -13.96 3.68
N ARG A 44 -0.58 -13.23 4.78
CA ARG A 44 -1.67 -12.26 5.00
C ARG A 44 -1.09 -10.92 5.38
N ILE A 45 -1.33 -9.90 4.56
CA ILE A 45 -0.98 -8.52 4.93
C ILE A 45 -1.95 -8.08 6.01
N THR A 46 -1.41 -7.62 7.15
CA THR A 46 -2.21 -7.19 8.30
C THR A 46 -2.34 -5.68 8.37
N GLU A 47 -1.32 -4.94 7.92
CA GLU A 47 -1.31 -3.49 8.00
C GLU A 47 -0.30 -2.91 7.00
N ILE A 48 -0.64 -1.72 6.47
CA ILE A 48 0.30 -0.88 5.73
C ILE A 48 0.35 0.48 6.41
N VAL A 49 1.52 0.84 6.93
CA VAL A 49 1.79 2.09 7.65
C VAL A 49 2.70 2.97 6.80
N LEU A 50 2.42 4.27 6.79
CA LEU A 50 3.32 5.25 6.20
C LEU A 50 3.96 6.08 7.30
N ASP A 51 5.25 6.32 7.19
CA ASP A 51 6.00 7.23 8.07
C ASP A 51 6.91 8.16 7.29
N ALA A 52 7.31 9.25 7.95
CA ALA A 52 8.24 10.23 7.42
C ALA A 52 9.47 10.21 8.30
N LEU A 53 10.60 9.79 7.75
CA LEU A 53 11.87 9.68 8.48
C LEU A 53 12.80 10.80 8.04
N PRO A 54 13.43 11.54 8.96
CA PRO A 54 14.46 12.49 8.58
C PRO A 54 15.64 11.74 7.94
N SER A 55 16.29 12.37 6.95
CA SER A 55 17.54 11.80 6.43
C SER A 55 18.57 11.70 7.55
N PRO A 56 19.25 10.55 7.73
CA PRO A 56 20.35 10.45 8.69
C PRO A 56 21.44 11.46 8.34
N GLU A 57 21.81 12.29 9.30
CA GLU A 57 22.97 13.18 9.19
C GLU A 57 24.09 12.60 10.05
N PHE A 58 25.21 12.28 9.42
CA PHE A 58 26.44 11.90 10.12
C PHE A 58 27.35 13.14 10.14
N ASP A 59 27.54 13.72 11.31
CA ASP A 59 28.48 14.83 11.51
C ASP A 59 29.77 14.26 12.12
N ASP A 60 30.92 14.61 11.56
CA ASP A 60 32.25 14.25 12.05
C ASP A 60 32.71 15.17 13.20
N ASN A 61 31.86 16.10 13.64
CA ASN A 61 32.12 16.91 14.82
C ASN A 61 32.28 16.06 16.09
N PRO A 62 33.20 16.46 17.00
CA PRO A 62 33.37 15.82 18.31
C PRO A 62 32.17 15.98 19.25
N LYS A 63 31.16 16.77 18.86
CA LYS A 63 29.85 16.92 19.51
C LYS A 63 28.76 16.95 18.44
N PRO A 64 28.38 15.81 17.85
CA PRO A 64 27.40 15.78 16.78
C PRO A 64 26.06 16.30 17.31
N GLN A 65 25.51 17.31 16.65
CA GLN A 65 24.12 17.72 16.84
C GLN A 65 23.32 17.16 15.68
N ALA A 66 22.28 16.38 15.97
CA ALA A 66 21.34 15.96 14.95
C ALA A 66 20.67 17.21 14.36
N LYS A 67 21.03 17.60 13.13
CA LYS A 67 20.20 18.54 12.38
C LYS A 67 19.15 17.72 11.67
N THR A 68 17.90 18.19 11.77
CA THR A 68 16.84 17.64 10.94
C THR A 68 17.03 18.25 9.56
N SER A 69 17.60 17.49 8.63
CA SER A 69 17.52 17.88 7.22
C SER A 69 16.04 18.14 6.90
N GLY A 70 15.71 19.23 6.21
CA GLY A 70 14.31 19.51 5.83
C GLY A 70 13.73 18.51 4.83
N ASN A 71 14.44 17.40 4.57
CA ASN A 71 14.19 16.38 3.57
C ASN A 71 13.86 15.06 4.29
N GLU A 72 12.62 14.62 4.13
CA GLU A 72 12.13 13.39 4.75
C GLU A 72 12.05 12.26 3.72
N TRP A 73 12.47 11.07 4.14
CA TRP A 73 12.19 9.83 3.46
C TRP A 73 10.75 9.42 3.75
N LEU A 74 10.02 8.98 2.74
CA LEU A 74 8.77 8.26 2.99
C LEU A 74 9.12 6.81 3.28
N GLN A 75 8.73 6.31 4.44
CA GLN A 75 8.77 4.90 4.78
C GLN A 75 7.39 4.28 4.54
N VAL A 76 7.38 3.13 3.87
CA VAL A 76 6.23 2.26 3.68
C VAL A 76 6.51 0.99 4.46
N LEU A 77 5.89 0.84 5.63
CA LEU A 77 5.99 -0.35 6.46
C LEU A 77 4.79 -1.27 6.18
N ILE A 78 5.06 -2.51 5.81
CA ILE A 78 4.07 -3.54 5.51
C ILE A 78 4.22 -4.62 6.58
N ARG A 79 3.18 -4.81 7.38
CA ARG A 79 3.11 -5.90 8.36
C ARG A 79 2.36 -7.06 7.74
N TYR A 80 2.88 -8.27 7.90
CA TYR A 80 2.26 -9.47 7.37
C TYR A 80 2.44 -10.66 8.31
N GLU A 81 1.49 -11.59 8.25
CA GLU A 81 1.54 -12.88 8.92
C GLU A 81 1.81 -13.99 7.89
N THR A 82 2.64 -14.96 8.25
CA THR A 82 2.96 -16.13 7.45
C THR A 82 2.48 -17.42 8.13
N ARG A 83 2.15 -18.41 7.31
CA ARG A 83 1.90 -19.79 7.75
C ARG A 83 2.34 -20.77 6.67
N GLY A 84 3.37 -21.54 6.95
CA GLY A 84 3.94 -22.59 6.13
C GLY A 84 3.45 -23.99 6.51
N LYS A 85 3.86 -24.99 5.73
CA LYS A 85 3.51 -26.39 5.99
C LYS A 85 4.26 -26.96 7.20
N GLU A 86 5.52 -26.58 7.36
CA GLU A 86 6.42 -27.04 8.41
C GLU A 86 6.90 -25.90 9.31
N GLY A 87 6.12 -24.82 9.39
CA GLY A 87 6.49 -23.62 10.14
C GLY A 87 7.39 -22.64 9.38
N TRP A 88 7.61 -22.87 8.08
CA TRP A 88 8.45 -22.06 7.20
C TRP A 88 7.85 -21.90 5.80
N LEU A 89 8.17 -20.78 5.17
CA LEU A 89 7.98 -20.47 3.76
C LEU A 89 9.34 -20.26 3.12
N ASP A 90 9.63 -20.97 2.03
CA ASP A 90 10.89 -20.81 1.30
C ASP A 90 11.02 -19.39 0.71
N GLU A 91 9.90 -18.83 0.27
CA GLU A 91 9.85 -17.52 -0.36
C GLU A 91 8.57 -16.74 0.00
N VAL A 92 8.72 -15.46 0.33
CA VAL A 92 7.64 -14.48 0.37
C VAL A 92 7.96 -13.35 -0.59
N GLN A 93 7.15 -13.19 -1.64
CA GLN A 93 7.28 -12.10 -2.59
C GLN A 93 6.22 -11.03 -2.35
N LEU A 94 6.64 -9.76 -2.28
CA LEU A 94 5.79 -8.59 -2.21
C LEU A 94 5.99 -7.70 -3.43
N LYS A 95 4.95 -7.52 -4.24
CA LYS A 95 4.90 -6.49 -5.27
C LYS A 95 4.19 -5.28 -4.71
N CYS A 96 4.93 -4.19 -4.54
CA CYS A 96 4.44 -2.96 -3.95
C CYS A 96 4.31 -1.88 -5.01
N HIS A 97 3.12 -1.28 -5.05
CA HIS A 97 2.83 -0.08 -5.79
C HIS A 97 2.57 1.04 -4.79
N ALA A 98 3.11 2.22 -5.04
CA ALA A 98 2.82 3.42 -4.25
C ALA A 98 2.51 4.57 -5.20
N VAL A 99 1.42 5.31 -4.97
CA VAL A 99 1.12 6.54 -5.72
C VAL A 99 1.32 7.75 -4.82
N MET A 100 1.92 8.79 -5.37
CA MET A 100 2.00 10.11 -4.73
C MET A 100 1.30 11.17 -5.57
N MET A 101 0.39 11.89 -4.93
CA MET A 101 -0.34 12.99 -5.54
C MET A 101 0.45 14.30 -5.40
N PRO A 102 0.52 15.12 -6.47
CA PRO A 102 1.16 16.42 -6.39
C PRO A 102 0.35 17.38 -5.50
N TYR A 103 1.04 18.29 -4.81
CA TYR A 103 0.38 19.33 -4.00
C TYR A 103 -0.21 20.45 -4.85
N LYS A 104 0.33 20.63 -6.05
CA LYS A 104 -0.13 21.58 -7.06
C LYS A 104 -0.54 20.82 -8.31
N ALA A 105 -0.98 21.52 -9.35
CA ALA A 105 -1.25 20.90 -10.65
C ALA A 105 -0.04 20.08 -11.13
N GLY A 106 -0.29 18.84 -11.53
CA GLY A 106 0.74 17.90 -11.95
C GLY A 106 0.17 16.50 -12.18
N LYS A 107 0.99 15.60 -12.70
CA LYS A 107 0.62 14.18 -12.82
C LYS A 107 0.98 13.45 -11.53
N PRO A 108 0.12 12.55 -11.02
CA PRO A 108 0.52 11.61 -9.98
C PRO A 108 1.70 10.76 -10.45
N VAL A 109 2.55 10.35 -9.52
CA VAL A 109 3.63 9.39 -9.79
C VAL A 109 3.28 8.06 -9.15
N VAL A 110 3.40 6.97 -9.92
CA VAL A 110 3.30 5.59 -9.43
C VAL A 110 4.70 5.02 -9.36
N LEU A 111 5.08 4.53 -8.18
CA LEU A 111 6.35 3.90 -7.88
C LEU A 111 6.11 2.40 -7.72
N ASN A 112 6.92 1.59 -8.39
CA ASN A 112 6.83 0.13 -8.32
C ASN A 112 8.10 -0.46 -7.71
N ALA A 113 7.93 -1.48 -6.88
CA ALA A 113 9.00 -2.33 -6.37
C ALA A 113 8.53 -3.76 -6.20
N GLU A 114 9.46 -4.69 -6.31
CA GLU A 114 9.26 -6.10 -6.00
C GLU A 114 10.38 -6.52 -5.05
N VAL A 115 10.00 -7.08 -3.91
CA VAL A 115 10.95 -7.64 -2.94
C VAL A 115 10.60 -9.07 -2.64
N THR A 116 11.63 -9.89 -2.53
CA THR A 116 11.52 -11.30 -2.19
C THR A 116 12.31 -11.54 -0.90
N TYR A 117 11.66 -12.14 0.08
CA TYR A 117 12.26 -12.67 1.30
C TYR A 117 12.42 -14.17 1.21
N LEU A 118 13.49 -14.70 1.80
CA LEU A 118 13.81 -16.13 1.82
C LEU A 118 13.72 -16.67 3.24
N ASP A 119 13.44 -17.98 3.34
CA ASP A 119 13.49 -18.73 4.60
C ASP A 119 12.69 -18.03 5.71
N VAL A 120 11.41 -17.74 5.43
CA VAL A 120 10.55 -16.97 6.33
C VAL A 120 9.81 -17.90 7.28
N MET A 121 10.08 -17.79 8.57
CA MET A 121 9.39 -18.58 9.60
C MET A 121 7.91 -18.18 9.69
N ASP A 122 7.07 -19.04 10.25
CA ASP A 122 5.71 -18.68 10.65
C ASP A 122 5.72 -17.58 11.71
N GLY A 123 4.88 -16.57 11.53
CA GLY A 123 4.72 -15.52 12.53
C GLY A 123 4.34 -14.17 11.95
N LEU A 124 4.66 -13.13 12.71
CA LEU A 124 4.48 -11.74 12.32
C LEU A 124 5.81 -11.17 11.84
N HIS A 125 5.77 -10.53 10.68
CA HIS A 125 6.95 -10.01 9.99
C HIS A 125 6.70 -8.58 9.54
N ASN A 126 7.81 -7.89 9.29
CA ASN A 126 7.82 -6.56 8.71
C ASN A 126 8.55 -6.60 7.37
N ALA A 127 7.98 -5.93 6.39
CA ALA A 127 8.65 -5.52 5.17
C ALA A 127 8.64 -3.99 5.15
N VAL A 128 9.74 -3.39 4.68
CA VAL A 128 9.80 -1.93 4.60
C VAL A 128 10.39 -1.50 3.28
N LEU A 129 9.83 -0.43 2.73
CA LEU A 129 10.30 0.21 1.51
C LEU A 129 10.38 1.71 1.73
N TYR A 130 11.25 2.38 0.97
CA TYR A 130 11.54 3.79 1.17
C TYR A 130 11.49 4.57 -0.14
N VAL A 131 11.01 5.81 -0.09
CA VAL A 131 11.10 6.76 -1.20
C VAL A 131 12.07 7.88 -0.84
N ARG A 132 13.02 8.14 -1.75
CA ARG A 132 14.03 9.19 -1.57
C ARG A 132 13.39 10.57 -1.46
N PRO A 133 13.91 11.47 -0.61
CA PRO A 133 13.40 12.83 -0.48
C PRO A 133 13.38 13.61 -1.82
N ALA A 134 14.37 13.38 -2.69
CA ALA A 134 14.44 14.01 -4.01
C ALA A 134 13.27 13.62 -4.92
N ILE A 135 12.81 12.37 -4.86
CA ILE A 135 11.65 11.89 -5.61
C ILE A 135 10.37 12.49 -5.05
N VAL A 136 10.23 12.50 -3.72
CA VAL A 136 9.13 13.19 -3.04
C VAL A 136 9.07 14.65 -3.48
N GLN A 137 10.18 15.38 -3.41
CA GLN A 137 10.24 16.79 -3.80
C GLN A 137 9.91 17.01 -5.28
N ARG A 138 10.46 16.19 -6.17
CA ARG A 138 10.26 16.30 -7.62
C ARG A 138 8.81 16.13 -8.03
N TYR A 139 8.12 15.13 -7.47
CA TYR A 139 6.80 14.74 -7.93
C TYR A 139 5.66 15.34 -7.11
N THR A 140 5.91 15.62 -5.83
CA THR A 140 4.89 16.26 -5.00
C THR A 140 4.99 17.79 -5.06
N GLY A 141 6.18 18.33 -5.37
CA GLY A 141 6.47 19.76 -5.29
C GLY A 141 6.69 20.27 -3.87
N ASN A 142 6.86 19.36 -2.89
CA ASN A 142 7.06 19.68 -1.48
C ASN A 142 8.17 18.80 -0.89
N LYS A 143 8.94 19.35 0.06
CA LYS A 143 9.99 18.59 0.76
C LYS A 143 9.45 17.63 1.83
N ARG A 144 8.23 17.89 2.31
CA ARG A 144 7.52 17.04 3.29
C ARG A 144 6.37 16.31 2.64
N ILE A 145 6.15 15.06 3.04
CA ILE A 145 5.07 14.23 2.53
C ILE A 145 3.85 14.25 3.45
N LYS A 146 2.69 14.61 2.91
CA LYS A 146 1.41 14.40 3.59
C LYS A 146 0.99 12.97 3.32
N LYS A 147 0.84 12.17 4.37
CA LYS A 147 0.39 10.76 4.28
C LYS A 147 -0.98 10.59 3.60
N THR A 148 -1.78 11.66 3.51
CA THR A 148 -3.05 11.73 2.76
C THR A 148 -2.87 11.85 1.25
N ASN A 149 -1.69 12.24 0.77
CA ASN A 149 -1.38 12.33 -0.66
C ASN A 149 -0.74 11.04 -1.19
N VAL A 150 -0.71 9.99 -0.37
CA VAL A 150 -0.07 8.72 -0.70
C VAL A 150 -1.06 7.58 -0.49
N ALA A 151 -1.12 6.68 -1.46
CA ALA A 151 -1.76 5.37 -1.31
C ALA A 151 -0.77 4.28 -1.71
N VAL A 152 -0.97 3.10 -1.13
CA VAL A 152 -0.09 1.93 -1.34
C VAL A 152 -0.95 0.71 -1.58
N TYR A 153 -0.62 -0.04 -2.62
CA TYR A 153 -1.26 -1.28 -3.00
C TYR A 153 -0.19 -2.37 -3.03
N VAL A 154 -0.42 -3.46 -2.31
CA VAL A 154 0.55 -4.55 -2.16
C VAL A 154 -0.08 -5.85 -2.57
N GLU A 155 0.65 -6.61 -3.38
CA GLU A 155 0.37 -7.99 -3.73
C GLU A 155 1.40 -8.90 -3.05
N ALA A 156 0.95 -9.88 -2.29
CA ALA A 156 1.80 -10.82 -1.56
C ALA A 156 1.58 -12.25 -2.04
N MET A 157 2.67 -13.01 -2.18
CA MET A 157 2.67 -14.41 -2.64
C MET A 157 3.63 -15.24 -1.78
N ALA A 158 3.26 -16.49 -1.52
CA ALA A 158 4.09 -17.48 -0.84
C ALA A 158 4.72 -18.42 -1.88
N GLY A 159 5.90 -18.11 -2.42
CA GLY A 159 6.50 -18.89 -3.51
C GLY A 159 5.83 -18.76 -4.88
N GLU A 160 6.27 -19.57 -5.84
CA GLU A 160 5.83 -19.50 -7.24
C GLU A 160 4.43 -20.13 -7.41
N GLY A 161 3.44 -19.31 -7.77
CA GLY A 161 2.11 -19.77 -8.20
C GLY A 161 1.05 -19.90 -7.10
N GLU A 162 1.37 -19.58 -5.85
CA GLU A 162 0.39 -19.51 -4.74
C GLU A 162 -0.52 -18.27 -4.85
N PRO A 163 -1.73 -18.29 -4.26
CA PRO A 163 -2.70 -17.22 -4.44
C PRO A 163 -2.18 -15.88 -3.93
N VAL A 164 -2.35 -14.86 -4.77
CA VAL A 164 -1.98 -13.48 -4.46
C VAL A 164 -2.96 -12.90 -3.44
N VAL A 165 -2.45 -12.52 -2.26
CA VAL A 165 -3.19 -11.68 -1.31
C VAL A 165 -2.95 -10.21 -1.65
N LYS A 166 -4.01 -9.41 -1.63
CA LYS A 166 -4.00 -8.02 -2.05
C LYS A 166 -4.47 -7.13 -0.92
N GLU A 167 -3.72 -6.09 -0.61
CA GLU A 167 -4.08 -5.12 0.42
C GLU A 167 -3.86 -3.69 -0.09
N LEU A 168 -4.75 -2.79 0.31
CA LEU A 168 -4.75 -1.40 -0.13
C LEU A 168 -4.85 -0.46 1.07
N ARG A 169 -3.81 0.34 1.26
CA ARG A 169 -3.91 1.58 2.04
C ARG A 169 -4.34 2.71 1.12
N GLN A 170 -5.64 2.96 1.08
CA GLN A 170 -6.20 4.05 0.29
C GLN A 170 -6.19 5.38 1.07
N SER A 171 -6.03 6.48 0.34
CA SER A 171 -6.38 7.80 0.86
C SER A 171 -7.61 8.33 0.14
N ARG A 172 -8.44 9.10 0.85
CA ARG A 172 -9.73 9.59 0.37
C ARG A 172 -9.65 10.36 -0.96
N ASP A 173 -8.56 11.08 -1.19
CA ASP A 173 -8.39 11.98 -2.33
C ASP A 173 -7.74 11.31 -3.55
N ILE A 174 -7.46 10.00 -3.47
CA ILE A 174 -6.79 9.23 -4.52
C ILE A 174 -7.83 8.39 -5.27
N PRO A 175 -7.89 8.46 -6.61
CA PRO A 175 -8.83 7.66 -7.40
C PRO A 175 -8.64 6.16 -7.15
N ASP A 176 -9.73 5.39 -7.18
CA ASP A 176 -9.64 3.93 -7.10
C ASP A 176 -8.87 3.33 -8.30
N LYS A 177 -8.29 2.14 -8.09
CA LYS A 177 -7.52 1.39 -9.09
C LYS A 177 -6.37 2.17 -9.73
N TRP A 178 -5.80 3.13 -9.01
CA TRP A 178 -4.65 3.91 -9.46
C TRP A 178 -3.44 3.04 -9.79
N TRP A 179 -3.32 1.84 -9.20
CA TRP A 179 -2.26 0.87 -9.49
C TRP A 179 -2.35 0.28 -10.91
N GLU A 180 -3.49 0.40 -11.58
CA GLU A 180 -3.69 0.04 -12.99
C GLU A 180 -3.48 1.24 -13.95
N ALA A 181 -3.18 2.42 -13.41
CA ALA A 181 -3.03 3.62 -14.22
C ALA A 181 -1.79 3.52 -15.13
N LYS A 182 -1.92 4.09 -16.33
CA LYS A 182 -0.88 4.07 -17.36
C LYS A 182 -0.52 5.50 -17.76
N GLU A 183 0.70 5.66 -18.27
CA GLU A 183 1.09 6.88 -18.94
C GLU A 183 0.15 7.16 -20.13
N PRO A 184 -0.17 8.43 -20.43
CA PRO A 184 0.41 9.65 -19.87
C PRO A 184 -0.36 10.20 -18.65
N ARG A 185 -1.35 9.49 -18.09
CA ARG A 185 -2.18 9.99 -16.97
C ARG A 185 -1.41 10.10 -15.66
N VAL A 186 -0.49 9.15 -15.45
CA VAL A 186 0.46 9.13 -14.35
C VAL A 186 1.88 9.15 -14.93
N VAL A 187 2.87 9.40 -14.09
CA VAL A 187 4.28 9.09 -14.38
C VAL A 187 4.61 7.78 -13.69
N ILE A 188 5.19 6.82 -14.41
CA ILE A 188 5.58 5.54 -13.81
C ILE A 188 7.09 5.54 -13.54
N ARG A 189 7.49 5.09 -12.36
CA ARG A 189 8.88 4.90 -11.97
C ARG A 189 9.08 3.55 -11.31
N ASP A 190 9.77 2.68 -12.01
CA ASP A 190 10.26 1.43 -11.43
C ASP A 190 11.56 1.72 -10.66
N ASN A 191 11.79 1.00 -9.56
CA ASN A 191 13.01 1.09 -8.75
C ASN A 191 13.24 2.44 -8.03
N GLU A 192 12.18 3.19 -7.75
CA GLU A 192 12.23 4.41 -6.91
C GLU A 192 11.58 4.21 -5.53
N LEU A 193 11.04 3.01 -5.31
CA LEU A 193 10.59 2.50 -4.03
C LEU A 193 11.61 1.44 -3.59
N LEU A 194 12.45 1.80 -2.63
CA LEU A 194 13.73 1.15 -2.37
C LEU A 194 13.66 0.21 -1.16
N PRO A 195 14.27 -0.98 -1.20
CA PRO A 195 14.46 -1.82 -0.02
C PRO A 195 15.48 -1.19 0.95
N PRO A 196 15.50 -1.59 2.24
CA PRO A 196 16.44 -1.07 3.25
C PRO A 196 17.89 -1.05 2.79
N THR A 197 18.32 -2.12 2.13
CA THR A 197 19.69 -2.34 1.64
C THR A 197 20.18 -1.30 0.65
N GLU A 198 19.26 -0.57 0.00
CA GLU A 198 19.56 0.51 -0.96
C GLU A 198 19.40 1.91 -0.34
N THR A 199 19.28 1.99 0.98
CA THR A 199 19.05 3.24 1.70
C THR A 199 20.08 3.46 2.80
N PRO A 200 20.21 4.70 3.31
CA PRO A 200 21.00 4.97 4.50
C PRO A 200 20.53 4.22 5.77
N PHE A 201 19.37 3.57 5.71
CA PHE A 201 18.82 2.80 6.82
C PHE A 201 19.25 1.33 6.83
N ALA A 202 20.04 0.87 5.84
CA ALA A 202 20.49 -0.51 5.74
C ALA A 202 21.22 -1.03 7.00
N GLY A 203 21.89 -0.14 7.73
CA GLY A 203 22.61 -0.49 8.96
C GLY A 203 21.77 -0.45 10.23
N PHE A 204 20.50 0.00 10.16
CA PHE A 204 19.58 -0.02 11.29
C PHE A 204 18.70 -1.27 11.23
N ASP A 205 18.33 -1.79 12.40
CA ASP A 205 17.31 -2.84 12.54
C ASP A 205 17.56 -4.10 11.70
N TYR A 206 18.82 -4.57 11.66
CA TYR A 206 19.27 -5.72 10.87
C TYR A 206 18.44 -7.00 11.10
N ASP A 207 18.00 -7.21 12.34
CA ASP A 207 17.22 -8.39 12.75
C ASP A 207 15.70 -8.17 12.71
N ALA A 208 15.24 -6.96 12.35
CA ALA A 208 13.81 -6.64 12.32
C ALA A 208 13.12 -7.06 11.00
N TYR A 209 13.91 -7.43 9.99
CA TYR A 209 13.47 -7.76 8.65
C TYR A 209 14.06 -9.08 8.17
N GLU A 210 13.30 -9.80 7.37
CA GLU A 210 13.72 -11.09 6.80
C GLU A 210 14.84 -10.92 5.76
N HIS A 211 15.53 -12.03 5.48
CA HIS A 211 16.62 -12.04 4.51
C HIS A 211 16.12 -11.73 3.10
N LEU A 212 16.48 -10.56 2.58
CA LEU A 212 16.17 -10.15 1.21
C LEU A 212 17.00 -10.95 0.20
N ARG A 213 16.32 -11.52 -0.80
CA ARG A 213 16.98 -12.04 -2.00
C ARG A 213 17.66 -10.88 -2.73
N VAL A 214 18.98 -10.84 -2.66
CA VAL A 214 19.78 -9.87 -3.41
C VAL A 214 19.70 -10.19 -4.90
N MET A 215 19.00 -9.36 -5.67
CA MET A 215 19.06 -9.44 -7.13
C MET A 215 20.46 -9.04 -7.58
N ARG A 216 21.30 -10.01 -7.93
CA ARG A 216 22.56 -9.70 -8.64
C ARG A 216 22.18 -9.14 -10.01
N GLN A 217 22.31 -7.83 -10.16
CA GLN A 217 22.30 -7.24 -11.50
C GLN A 217 23.58 -7.70 -12.21
N THR A 218 23.47 -8.74 -13.04
CA THR A 218 24.49 -9.05 -14.05
C THR A 218 24.55 -7.86 -14.99
N ARG A 219 25.68 -7.13 -14.93
CA ARG A 219 26.02 -6.05 -15.85
C ARG A 219 26.30 -6.59 -17.25
#